data_AF-A0A913ZQJ2-F1
#
_entry.id   AF-A0A913ZQJ2-F1
#
_cell.length_a   1.000
_cell.length_b   1.000
_cell.length_c   1.000
_cell.angle_alpha   90.00
_cell.angle_beta   90.00
_cell.angle_gamma   90.00
#
_symmetry.space_group_name_H-M   'P 1'
#
loop_
_entity.id
_entity.type
_entity.pdbx_description
1 polymer ?
#
loop_
_entity_poly.entity_id
_entity_poly.type
_entity_poly.pdbx_seq_one_letter_code
_entity_poly.pdbx_strand_id
1 'polypeptide(L)'
;MQLSTKKCLLTYTGAIMFAFGFGIMLEGISYKALPSNDLNLNAVVRAVPHWCGMLLLLLGARNFTFGLAQWKYGMNCCGQSGACEVVFVNLLALVVSGCAIGMTIWGSFENLKSSTAETIAQKPDFIYLIGIWFMSMICAILALLSMFAGCLPIGSPSEEEGDEGY
;
A
#
# COMPACT_ATOMS: atom_id res chain seq x y z
N MET A 1 -22.85 9.71 -11.08
CA MET A 1 -22.43 9.14 -9.77
C MET A 1 -21.08 8.42 -9.81
N GLN A 2 -20.79 7.55 -10.80
CA GLN A 2 -19.55 6.75 -10.85
C GLN A 2 -18.23 7.54 -10.94
N LEU A 3 -18.24 8.73 -11.55
CA LEU A 3 -17.06 9.61 -11.68
C LEU A 3 -16.57 10.17 -10.32
N SER A 4 -17.48 10.43 -9.39
CA SER A 4 -17.15 10.94 -8.04
C SER A 4 -16.52 9.86 -7.16
N THR A 5 -17.03 8.62 -7.26
CA THR A 5 -16.55 7.47 -6.47
C THR A 5 -15.11 7.08 -6.83
N LYS A 6 -14.71 7.13 -8.10
CA LYS A 6 -13.33 6.80 -8.53
C LYS A 6 -12.31 7.82 -8.05
N LYS A 7 -12.64 9.12 -8.14
CA LYS A 7 -11.79 10.24 -7.69
C LYS A 7 -11.52 10.15 -6.18
N CYS A 8 -12.58 9.87 -5.43
CA CYS A 8 -12.54 9.61 -4.00
C CYS A 8 -11.62 8.42 -3.69
N LEU A 9 -11.87 7.27 -4.35
CA LEU A 9 -11.15 6.03 -4.06
C LEU A 9 -9.64 6.13 -4.32
N LEU A 10 -9.18 6.66 -5.45
CA LEU A 10 -7.74 6.77 -5.76
C LEU A 10 -7.01 7.74 -4.82
N THR A 11 -7.66 8.84 -4.43
CA THR A 11 -7.06 9.82 -3.51
C THR A 11 -6.93 9.23 -2.11
N TYR A 12 -8.00 8.62 -1.58
CA TYR A 12 -7.97 8.04 -0.23
C TYR A 12 -7.07 6.81 -0.14
N THR A 13 -7.12 5.91 -1.13
CA THR A 13 -6.21 4.75 -1.18
C THR A 13 -4.76 5.19 -1.24
N GLY A 14 -4.42 6.16 -2.10
CA GLY A 14 -3.07 6.72 -2.18
C GLY A 14 -2.59 7.34 -0.87
N ALA A 15 -3.43 8.13 -0.20
CA ALA A 15 -3.11 8.73 1.09
C ALA A 15 -2.89 7.68 2.21
N ILE A 16 -3.74 6.65 2.27
CA ILE A 16 -3.61 5.58 3.27
C ILE A 16 -2.36 4.73 2.98
N MET A 17 -2.12 4.37 1.72
CA MET A 17 -0.91 3.62 1.32
C MET A 17 0.37 4.42 1.60
N PHE A 18 0.34 5.74 1.44
CA PHE A 18 1.44 6.62 1.81
C PHE A 18 1.71 6.56 3.32
N ALA A 19 0.66 6.74 4.15
CA ALA A 19 0.77 6.73 5.60
C ALA A 19 1.24 5.37 6.13
N PHE A 20 0.67 4.26 5.63
CA PHE A 20 1.09 2.92 6.02
C PHE A 20 2.44 2.51 5.45
N GLY A 21 2.80 2.95 4.24
CA GLY A 21 4.17 2.79 3.72
C GLY A 21 5.21 3.45 4.63
N PHE A 22 4.91 4.66 5.12
CA PHE A 22 5.74 5.33 6.13
C PHE A 22 5.79 4.56 7.46
N GLY A 23 4.65 4.07 7.96
CA GLY A 23 4.59 3.24 9.17
C GLY A 23 5.42 1.97 9.06
N ILE A 24 5.25 1.21 7.97
CA ILE A 24 6.03 0.00 7.67
C ILE A 24 7.53 0.32 7.58
N MET A 25 7.90 1.45 6.98
CA MET A 25 9.29 1.88 6.89
C MET A 25 9.89 2.12 8.28
N LEU A 26 9.17 2.81 9.16
CA LEU A 26 9.62 3.08 10.53
C LEU A 26 9.70 1.80 11.36
N GLU A 27 8.66 0.96 11.32
CA GLU A 27 8.67 -0.33 12.03
C GLU A 27 9.78 -1.25 11.53
N GLY A 28 10.06 -1.25 10.22
CA GLY A 28 11.18 -1.98 9.64
C GLY A 28 12.54 -1.50 10.16
N ILE A 29 12.74 -0.19 10.31
CA ILE A 29 13.96 0.39 10.90
C ILE A 29 14.07 -0.01 12.38
N SER A 30 12.99 0.12 13.15
CA SER A 30 12.96 -0.26 14.57
C SER A 30 13.23 -1.76 14.75
N TYR A 31 12.65 -2.60 13.91
CA TYR A 31 12.87 -4.05 13.91
C TYR A 31 14.32 -4.41 13.57
N LYS A 32 14.93 -3.72 12.60
CA LYS A 32 16.35 -3.88 12.27
C LYS A 32 17.29 -3.46 13.41
N ALA A 33 16.90 -2.47 14.21
CA ALA A 33 17.71 -1.96 15.32
C ALA A 33 17.72 -2.86 16.56
N LEU A 34 16.83 -3.87 16.64
CA LEU A 34 16.79 -4.81 17.76
C LEU A 34 18.03 -5.71 17.76
N PRO A 35 18.72 -5.87 18.90
CA PRO A 35 19.88 -6.77 18.98
C PRO A 35 19.45 -8.21 18.69
N SER A 36 20.06 -8.89 17.72
CA SER A 36 19.93 -10.34 17.55
C SER A 36 21.26 -11.05 17.72
N ASN A 37 21.24 -12.14 18.47
CA ASN A 37 22.39 -13.03 18.63
C ASN A 37 22.58 -13.98 17.42
N ASP A 38 21.61 -14.07 16.51
CA ASP A 38 21.68 -14.92 15.30
C ASP A 38 22.09 -14.12 14.06
N LEU A 39 23.34 -14.30 13.64
CA LEU A 39 24.05 -13.46 12.66
C LEU A 39 23.67 -13.67 11.18
N ASN A 40 23.03 -14.77 10.78
CA ASN A 40 22.94 -15.14 9.35
C ASN A 40 21.54 -15.24 8.73
N LEU A 41 20.47 -15.45 9.49
CA LEU A 41 19.11 -15.60 8.91
C LEU A 41 18.26 -14.31 8.98
N ASN A 42 18.66 -13.33 9.78
CA ASN A 42 17.81 -12.21 10.16
C ASN A 42 17.99 -10.94 9.30
N ALA A 43 19.07 -10.80 8.55
CA ALA A 43 19.36 -9.53 7.85
C ALA A 43 18.31 -9.21 6.75
N VAL A 44 17.89 -10.22 5.99
CA VAL A 44 16.90 -10.06 4.90
C VAL A 44 15.50 -9.81 5.47
N VAL A 45 15.08 -10.61 6.45
CA VAL A 45 13.79 -10.45 7.15
C VAL A 45 13.66 -9.06 7.80
N ARG A 46 14.78 -8.50 8.28
CA ARG A 46 14.83 -7.17 8.89
C ARG A 46 14.92 -6.02 7.88
N ALA A 47 15.58 -6.23 6.75
CA ALA A 47 15.77 -5.18 5.75
C ALA A 47 14.59 -5.05 4.78
N VAL A 48 13.93 -6.15 4.41
CA VAL A 48 12.86 -6.15 3.40
C VAL A 48 11.68 -5.24 3.80
N PRO A 49 11.17 -5.28 5.04
CA PRO A 49 10.08 -4.39 5.44
C PRO A 49 10.39 -2.91 5.26
N HIS A 50 11.62 -2.48 5.55
CA HIS A 50 12.04 -1.10 5.33
C HIS A 50 11.93 -0.69 3.85
N TRP A 51 12.49 -1.50 2.94
CA TRP A 51 12.42 -1.24 1.50
C TRP A 51 10.99 -1.30 0.98
N CYS A 52 10.19 -2.27 1.45
CA CYS A 52 8.78 -2.35 1.12
C CYS A 52 8.00 -1.11 1.56
N GLY A 53 8.25 -0.61 2.77
CA GLY A 53 7.64 0.63 3.27
C GLY A 53 8.01 1.84 2.41
N MET A 54 9.29 1.98 2.04
CA MET A 54 9.76 3.05 1.16
C MET A 54 9.09 2.99 -0.23
N LEU A 55 9.00 1.79 -0.83
CA LEU A 55 8.32 1.61 -2.12
C LEU A 55 6.82 1.89 -2.02
N LEU A 56 6.14 1.43 -0.96
CA LEU A 56 4.72 1.71 -0.74
C LEU A 56 4.44 3.20 -0.52
N LEU A 57 5.35 3.92 0.12
CA LEU A 57 5.27 5.38 0.26
C LEU A 57 5.30 6.06 -1.11
N LEU A 58 6.24 5.68 -1.98
CA LEU A 58 6.36 6.23 -3.34
C LEU A 58 5.14 5.87 -4.21
N LEU A 59 4.68 4.61 -4.15
CA LEU A 59 3.52 4.14 -4.91
C LEU A 59 2.22 4.79 -4.39
N GLY A 60 2.08 4.96 -3.07
CA GLY A 60 0.98 5.69 -2.45
C GLY A 60 0.96 7.16 -2.86
N ALA A 61 2.11 7.84 -2.87
CA ALA A 61 2.23 9.20 -3.38
C ALA A 61 1.82 9.30 -4.86
N ARG A 62 2.16 8.30 -5.68
CA ARG A 62 1.75 8.24 -7.09
C ARG A 62 0.24 8.09 -7.22
N ASN A 63 -0.37 7.16 -6.49
CA ASN A 63 -1.83 6.99 -6.44
C ASN A 63 -2.55 8.27 -5.98
N PHE A 64 -2.02 8.94 -4.95
CA PHE A 64 -2.55 10.19 -4.44
C PHE A 64 -2.49 11.31 -5.51
N THR A 65 -1.38 11.38 -6.24
CA THR A 65 -1.20 12.35 -7.33
C THR A 65 -2.17 12.09 -8.48
N PHE A 66 -2.45 10.83 -8.83
CA PHE A 66 -3.48 10.50 -9.82
C PHE A 66 -4.87 10.98 -9.37
N GLY A 67 -5.23 10.74 -8.10
CA GLY A 67 -6.47 11.21 -7.52
C GLY A 67 -6.63 12.73 -7.56
N LEU A 68 -5.59 13.47 -7.14
CA LEU A 68 -5.57 14.93 -7.20
C LEU A 68 -5.64 15.48 -8.62
N ALA A 69 -4.92 14.85 -9.57
CA ALA A 69 -4.94 15.27 -10.97
C ALA A 69 -6.33 15.12 -11.58
N GLN A 70 -7.02 14.01 -11.29
CA GLN A 70 -8.42 13.80 -11.67
C GLN A 70 -9.39 14.76 -10.97
N TRP A 71 -9.09 15.16 -9.72
CA TRP A 71 -9.94 16.06 -8.94
C TRP A 71 -9.84 17.52 -9.43
N LYS A 72 -8.61 18.01 -9.64
CA LYS A 72 -8.34 19.42 -9.98
C LYS A 72 -8.46 19.74 -11.46
N TYR A 73 -8.00 18.85 -12.34
CA TYR A 73 -7.88 19.15 -13.77
C TYR A 73 -8.93 18.44 -14.62
N GLY A 74 -9.80 17.62 -14.02
CA GLY A 74 -10.73 16.77 -14.77
C GLY A 74 -10.05 15.81 -15.75
N MET A 75 -8.72 15.68 -15.68
CA MET A 75 -7.95 14.85 -16.60
C MET A 75 -8.32 13.40 -16.35
N ASN A 76 -8.77 12.73 -17.41
CA ASN A 76 -8.87 11.30 -17.43
C ASN A 76 -7.46 10.70 -17.45
N CYS A 77 -6.84 10.64 -16.27
CA CYS A 77 -5.65 9.83 -16.02
C CYS A 77 -5.95 8.33 -16.23
N CYS A 78 -7.20 7.96 -16.58
CA CYS A 78 -7.64 6.62 -16.97
C CYS A 78 -8.11 6.53 -18.45
N GLY A 79 -7.76 7.49 -19.33
CA GLY A 79 -7.95 7.32 -20.78
C GLY A 79 -7.09 6.16 -21.33
N GLN A 80 -7.11 5.92 -22.66
CA GLN A 80 -6.44 4.78 -23.33
C GLN A 80 -5.00 4.48 -22.86
N SER A 81 -4.24 5.48 -22.38
CA SER A 81 -2.87 5.30 -21.86
C SER A 81 -2.75 5.28 -20.32
N GLY A 82 -3.73 5.79 -19.58
CA GLY A 82 -3.58 6.05 -18.15
C GLY A 82 -4.21 4.99 -17.23
N ALA A 83 -5.20 4.24 -17.72
CA ALA A 83 -5.77 3.11 -16.95
C ALA A 83 -4.72 2.02 -16.70
N CYS A 84 -3.88 1.76 -17.71
CA CYS A 84 -2.73 0.86 -17.60
C CYS A 84 -1.73 1.32 -16.54
N GLU A 85 -1.51 2.64 -16.41
CA GLU A 85 -0.57 3.19 -15.42
C GLU A 85 -1.10 3.00 -13.99
N VAL A 86 -2.38 3.28 -13.75
CA VAL A 86 -3.03 3.04 -12.45
C VAL A 86 -2.98 1.56 -12.10
N VAL A 87 -3.29 0.67 -13.05
CA VAL A 87 -3.22 -0.78 -12.83
C VAL A 87 -1.78 -1.21 -12.53
N PHE A 88 -0.79 -0.70 -13.26
CA PHE A 88 0.62 -1.05 -13.07
C PHE A 88 1.13 -0.60 -11.70
N VAL A 89 0.87 0.64 -11.29
CA VAL A 89 1.28 1.17 -9.97
C VAL A 89 0.68 0.35 -8.84
N ASN A 90 -0.61 -0.02 -8.96
CA ASN A 90 -1.26 -0.82 -7.93
C ASN A 90 -0.88 -2.29 -7.96
N LEU A 91 -0.55 -2.85 -9.13
CA LEU A 91 0.03 -4.19 -9.23
C LEU A 91 1.40 -4.24 -8.55
N LEU A 92 2.26 -3.23 -8.76
CA LEU A 92 3.52 -3.12 -8.05
C LEU A 92 3.30 -3.00 -6.54
N ALA A 93 2.34 -2.20 -6.10
CA ALA A 93 2.02 -2.07 -4.69
C ALA A 93 1.56 -3.40 -4.08
N LEU A 94 0.73 -4.16 -4.82
CA LEU A 94 0.29 -5.50 -4.40
C LEU A 94 1.48 -6.46 -4.25
N VAL A 95 2.41 -6.48 -5.21
CA VAL A 95 3.63 -7.30 -5.14
C VAL A 95 4.48 -6.90 -3.94
N VAL A 96 4.71 -5.60 -3.73
CA VAL A 96 5.51 -5.09 -2.61
C VAL A 96 4.87 -5.43 -1.26
N SER A 97 3.55 -5.26 -1.12
CA SER A 97 2.80 -5.67 0.06
C SER A 97 2.87 -7.18 0.28
N GLY A 98 2.76 -7.98 -0.79
CA GLY A 98 2.91 -9.43 -0.72
C GLY A 98 4.29 -9.87 -0.24
N CYS A 99 5.35 -9.22 -0.72
CA CYS A 99 6.71 -9.44 -0.22
C CYS A 99 6.85 -9.11 1.27
N ALA A 100 6.30 -7.97 1.71
CA ALA A 100 6.32 -7.60 3.12
C ALA A 100 5.60 -8.63 4.00
N ILE A 101 4.40 -9.06 3.59
CA ILE A 101 3.61 -10.11 4.27
C ILE A 101 4.36 -11.44 4.31
N GLY A 102 4.94 -11.88 3.19
CA GLY A 102 5.68 -13.14 3.13
C GLY A 102 6.89 -13.15 4.08
N MET A 103 7.64 -12.04 4.12
CA MET A 103 8.79 -11.92 5.01
C MET A 103 8.39 -11.80 6.49
N THR A 104 7.29 -11.12 6.81
CA THR A 104 6.84 -11.03 8.20
C THR A 104 6.28 -12.35 8.71
N ILE A 105 5.57 -13.11 7.88
CA ILE A 105 5.12 -14.47 8.21
C ILE A 105 6.31 -15.39 8.45
N TRP A 106 7.32 -15.34 7.57
CA TRP A 106 8.55 -16.10 7.74
C TRP A 106 9.26 -15.75 9.06
N GLY A 107 9.45 -14.44 9.35
CA GLY A 107 10.03 -13.97 10.60
C GLY A 107 9.22 -14.36 11.83
N SER A 108 7.89 -14.38 11.72
CA SER A 108 7.00 -14.80 12.81
C SER A 108 7.14 -16.30 13.08
N PHE A 109 7.22 -17.13 12.03
CA PHE A 109 7.40 -18.57 12.17
C PHE A 109 8.70 -18.94 12.89
N GLU A 110 9.81 -18.27 12.57
CA GLU A 110 11.10 -18.47 13.25
C GLU A 110 11.05 -18.06 14.72
N ASN A 111 10.35 -16.95 15.05
CA ASN A 111 10.13 -16.55 16.44
C ASN A 111 9.27 -17.56 17.20
N LEU A 112 8.26 -18.16 16.57
CA LEU A 112 7.38 -19.13 17.20
C LEU A 112 8.09 -20.45 17.53
N LYS A 113 9.06 -20.89 16.71
CA LYS A 113 9.85 -22.11 16.99
C LYS A 113 10.67 -22.02 18.28
N SER A 114 11.06 -20.81 18.67
CA SER A 114 11.96 -20.55 19.81
C SER A 114 11.25 -19.96 21.02
N SER A 115 9.91 -19.90 21.03
CA SER A 115 9.13 -19.22 22.05
C SER A 115 7.95 -20.05 22.55
N THR A 116 7.59 -19.86 23.82
CA THR A 116 6.34 -20.37 24.41
C THR A 116 5.22 -19.34 24.31
N ALA A 117 3.96 -19.79 24.37
CA ALA A 117 2.78 -18.91 24.30
C ALA A 117 2.84 -17.72 25.28
N GLU A 118 3.35 -17.93 26.50
CA GLU A 118 3.45 -16.91 27.54
C GLU A 118 4.54 -15.85 27.28
N THR A 119 5.58 -16.20 26.50
CA THR A 119 6.72 -15.31 26.25
C THR A 119 6.59 -14.53 24.94
N ILE A 120 5.72 -14.97 24.02
CA ILE A 120 5.53 -14.34 22.69
C ILE A 120 5.02 -12.91 22.80
N ALA A 121 4.05 -12.64 23.68
CA ALA A 121 3.48 -11.30 23.85
C ALA A 121 4.49 -10.27 24.41
N GLN A 122 5.59 -10.76 25.00
CA GLN A 122 6.64 -9.92 25.58
C GLN A 122 7.83 -9.71 24.62
N LYS A 123 7.82 -10.34 23.44
CA LYS A 123 8.89 -10.18 22.44
C LYS A 123 8.62 -8.97 21.54
N PRO A 124 9.45 -7.91 21.59
CA PRO A 124 9.25 -6.71 20.76
C PRO A 124 9.30 -7.05 19.26
N ASP A 125 10.14 -8.00 18.86
CA ASP A 125 10.22 -8.54 17.50
C ASP A 125 8.85 -8.97 16.95
N PHE A 126 8.05 -9.65 17.76
CA PHE A 126 6.74 -10.16 17.33
C PHE A 126 5.72 -9.03 17.15
N ILE A 127 5.78 -8.00 17.99
CA ILE A 127 4.89 -6.82 17.92
C ILE A 127 5.14 -6.06 16.61
N TYR A 128 6.41 -5.79 16.26
CA TYR A 128 6.75 -5.12 15.01
C TYR A 128 6.35 -5.94 13.79
N LEU A 129 6.58 -7.25 13.81
CA LEU A 129 6.18 -8.13 12.70
C LEU A 129 4.67 -8.14 12.46
N ILE A 130 3.87 -8.11 13.54
CA ILE A 130 2.40 -8.01 13.45
C ILE A 130 1.97 -6.65 12.89
N GLY A 131 2.58 -5.55 13.34
CA GLY A 131 2.28 -4.20 12.84
C GLY A 131 2.52 -4.10 11.33
N ILE A 132 3.70 -4.52 10.89
CA ILE A 132 4.09 -4.56 9.47
C ILE A 132 3.13 -5.45 8.68
N TRP A 133 2.80 -6.63 9.20
CA TRP A 133 1.87 -7.56 8.56
C TRP A 133 0.48 -6.94 8.35
N PHE A 134 -0.09 -6.33 9.41
CA PHE A 134 -1.41 -5.72 9.36
C PHE A 134 -1.45 -4.54 8.38
N MET A 135 -0.49 -3.62 8.46
CA MET A 135 -0.41 -2.47 7.54
C MET A 135 -0.22 -2.92 6.09
N SER A 136 0.63 -3.94 5.86
CA SER A 136 0.88 -4.48 4.52
C SER A 136 -0.36 -5.17 3.94
N MET A 137 -1.14 -5.87 4.76
CA MET A 137 -2.40 -6.48 4.34
C MET A 137 -3.42 -5.42 3.92
N ILE A 138 -3.54 -4.31 4.66
CA ILE A 138 -4.42 -3.21 4.25
C ILE A 138 -3.93 -2.58 2.94
N CYS A 139 -2.63 -2.36 2.78
CA CYS A 139 -2.08 -1.85 1.51
C CYS A 139 -2.38 -2.77 0.33
N ALA A 140 -2.30 -4.10 0.51
CA ALA A 140 -2.66 -5.06 -0.53
C ALA A 140 -4.16 -4.96 -0.92
N ILE A 141 -5.05 -4.84 0.07
CA ILE A 141 -6.49 -4.67 -0.17
C ILE A 141 -6.76 -3.35 -0.92
N LEU A 142 -6.15 -2.24 -0.49
CA LEU A 142 -6.31 -0.94 -1.13
C LEU A 142 -5.76 -0.93 -2.57
N ALA A 143 -4.64 -1.61 -2.81
CA ALA A 143 -4.08 -1.79 -4.14
C ALA A 143 -5.05 -2.56 -5.06
N LEU A 144 -5.65 -3.65 -4.58
CA LEU A 144 -6.68 -4.39 -5.34
C LEU A 144 -7.89 -3.51 -5.66
N LEU A 145 -8.43 -2.79 -4.67
CA LEU A 145 -9.55 -1.87 -4.88
C LEU A 145 -9.22 -0.78 -5.91
N SER A 146 -8.00 -0.26 -5.89
CA SER A 146 -7.52 0.75 -6.83
C SER A 146 -7.31 0.21 -8.24
N MET A 147 -6.85 -1.05 -8.38
CA MET A 147 -6.81 -1.74 -9.68
C MET A 147 -8.21 -1.89 -10.27
N PHE A 148 -9.19 -2.34 -9.48
CA PHE A 148 -10.59 -2.45 -9.94
C PHE A 148 -11.15 -1.08 -10.35
N ALA A 149 -10.90 -0.04 -9.56
CA ALA A 149 -11.32 1.32 -9.89
C ALA A 149 -10.69 1.85 -11.18
N GLY A 150 -9.44 1.47 -11.47
CA GLY A 150 -8.74 1.77 -12.72
C GLY A 150 -9.33 1.08 -13.95
N CYS A 151 -9.87 -0.13 -13.79
CA CYS A 151 -10.46 -0.92 -14.89
C CYS A 151 -11.92 -0.58 -15.20
N LEU A 152 -12.64 0.06 -14.28
CA LEU A 152 -14.04 0.42 -14.53
C LEU A 152 -14.13 1.46 -15.66
N PRO A 153 -15.06 1.33 -16.62
CA PRO A 153 -15.30 2.35 -17.63
C PRO A 153 -15.82 3.63 -16.98
N ILE A 154 -15.37 4.79 -17.47
CA ILE A 154 -15.92 6.08 -17.05
C ILE A 154 -17.22 6.24 -17.84
N GLY A 155 -18.37 6.23 -17.15
CA GLY A 155 -19.62 6.63 -17.78
C GLY A 155 -19.40 8.01 -18.42
N SER A 156 -19.79 8.16 -19.68
CA SER A 156 -19.69 9.43 -20.41
C SER A 156 -20.23 10.56 -19.54
N PRO A 157 -19.60 11.76 -19.56
CA PRO A 157 -20.22 12.91 -18.95
C PRO A 157 -21.64 13.00 -19.51
N SER A 158 -22.64 12.93 -18.64
CA SER A 158 -23.94 13.49 -18.97
C SER A 158 -23.66 14.97 -19.25
N GLU A 159 -23.91 15.40 -20.48
CA GLU A 159 -23.97 16.80 -20.86
C GLU A 159 -24.98 17.49 -19.93
N GLU A 160 -24.50 18.05 -18.84
CA GLU A 160 -25.16 19.14 -18.14
C GLU A 160 -24.17 20.29 -18.17
N GLU A 161 -24.35 21.14 -19.18
CA GLU A 161 -24.07 22.60 -19.22
C GLU A 161 -23.68 23.01 -20.66
N GLY A 162 -24.70 23.16 -21.49
CA GLY A 162 -24.64 23.84 -22.79
C GLY A 162 -26.06 24.25 -23.21
N ASP A 163 -26.23 25.54 -23.50
CA ASP A 163 -27.40 26.26 -24.04
C ASP A 163 -28.55 26.62 -23.07
N GLU A 164 -29.02 27.86 -22.96
CA GLU A 164 -28.63 29.17 -23.52
C GLU A 164 -29.26 30.23 -22.61
N GLY A 165 -28.57 31.34 -22.38
CA GLY A 165 -29.24 32.55 -21.91
C GLY A 165 -30.07 33.14 -23.04
N TYR A 166 -31.35 33.39 -22.78
CA TYR A 166 -32.14 34.53 -23.27
C TYR A 166 -33.26 34.83 -22.28
#